data_AF-A0A8S9LYX0-F1
#
_entry.id   AF-A0A8S9LYX0-F1
#
_cell.length_a   1.000
_cell.length_b   1.000
_cell.length_c   1.000
_cell.angle_alpha   90.00
_cell.angle_beta   90.00
_cell.angle_gamma   90.00
#
_symmetry.space_group_name_H-M   'P 1'
#
loop_
_entity.id
_entity.type
_entity.pdbx_description
1 polymer ?
#
loop_
_entity_poly.entity_id
_entity_poly.type
_entity_poly.pdbx_seq_one_letter_code
_entity_poly.pdbx_strand_id
1 'polypeptide(L)'
;MFRIDYIGTSPYITCSPSLCHHKLTSHDKFLILSSDGLYEYFSNQEAIFEVESFISAFPEGDPAQHLIQEVLLRAANKYGMDFHELLEIPQGDRRRYHDDISVIVISLEGRIWRSSM
;
A
#
# COMPACT_ATOMS: atom_id res chain seq x y z
N MET A 1 -21.50 -1.05 25.15
CA MET A 1 -21.80 0.07 24.24
C MET A 1 -20.81 1.18 24.54
N PHE A 2 -19.86 1.45 23.65
CA PHE A 2 -18.94 2.58 23.82
C PHE A 2 -19.76 3.88 23.71
N ARG A 3 -19.86 4.64 24.79
CA ARG A 3 -20.41 6.00 24.82
C ARG A 3 -19.26 6.93 25.18
N ILE A 4 -18.89 7.79 24.25
CA ILE A 4 -17.96 8.88 24.50
C ILE A 4 -18.80 10.11 24.78
N ASP A 5 -18.53 10.79 25.90
CA ASP A 5 -19.13 12.09 26.18
C ASP A 5 -18.52 13.12 25.23
N TYR A 6 -19.35 13.64 24.34
CA TYR A 6 -18.97 14.64 23.37
C TYR A 6 -18.69 15.97 24.08
N ILE A 7 -17.49 16.55 23.88
CA ILE A 7 -17.09 17.82 24.50
C ILE A 7 -17.04 18.92 23.43
N GLY A 8 -17.97 19.87 23.48
CA GLY A 8 -18.03 21.02 22.58
C GLY A 8 -19.31 21.05 21.75
N THR A 9 -19.28 21.75 20.61
CA THR A 9 -20.43 21.90 19.70
C THR A 9 -20.09 21.71 18.22
N SER A 10 -18.82 21.44 17.89
CA SER A 10 -18.33 21.21 16.51
C SER A 10 -18.01 19.72 16.25
N PRO A 11 -18.31 19.18 15.06
CA PRO A 11 -18.01 17.78 14.74
C PRO A 11 -16.50 17.51 14.82
N TYR A 12 -16.11 16.43 15.50
CA TYR A 12 -14.69 16.02 15.63
C TYR A 12 -14.10 15.46 14.33
N ILE A 13 -14.94 14.87 13.49
CA ILE A 13 -14.53 14.20 12.25
C ILE A 13 -15.33 14.83 11.11
N THR A 14 -14.64 15.14 10.02
CA THR A 14 -15.27 15.56 8.76
C THR A 14 -14.82 14.62 7.66
N CYS A 15 -15.65 14.47 6.62
CA CYS A 15 -15.30 13.71 5.42
C CYS A 15 -14.68 14.61 4.33
N SER A 16 -14.21 15.81 4.71
CA SER A 16 -13.59 16.75 3.78
C SER A 16 -12.14 16.31 3.49
N PRO A 17 -11.77 16.05 2.22
CA PRO A 17 -10.41 15.63 1.89
C PRO A 17 -9.44 16.81 1.88
N SER A 18 -8.15 16.50 1.93
CA SER A 18 -7.09 17.43 1.54
C SER A 18 -6.91 17.41 0.02
N LEU A 19 -6.78 18.59 -0.60
CA LEU A 19 -6.60 18.72 -2.05
C LEU A 19 -5.19 19.21 -2.36
N CYS A 20 -4.48 18.49 -3.24
CA CYS A 20 -3.19 18.89 -3.78
C CYS A 20 -3.23 18.80 -5.31
N HIS A 21 -2.72 19.83 -5.99
CA HIS A 21 -2.59 19.86 -7.44
C HIS A 21 -1.11 19.85 -7.83
N HIS A 22 -0.71 18.85 -8.62
CA HIS A 22 0.64 18.71 -9.16
C HIS A 22 0.60 18.77 -10.68
N LYS A 23 1.41 19.64 -11.28
CA LYS A 23 1.55 19.71 -12.74
C LYS A 23 2.66 18.76 -13.17
N LEU A 24 2.29 17.74 -13.94
CA LEU A 24 3.24 16.75 -14.44
C LEU A 24 4.34 17.39 -15.29
N THR A 25 5.53 16.83 -15.14
CA THR A 25 6.77 17.14 -15.86
C THR A 25 7.33 15.86 -16.48
N SER A 26 8.35 16.00 -17.33
CA SER A 26 9.05 14.85 -17.91
C SER A 26 9.82 13.99 -16.90
N HIS A 27 9.93 14.42 -15.63
CA HIS A 27 10.60 13.66 -14.57
C HIS A 27 9.63 12.77 -13.79
N ASP A 28 8.31 12.98 -13.94
CA ASP A 28 7.29 12.21 -13.24
C ASP A 28 7.01 10.91 -14.00
N LYS A 29 7.46 9.77 -13.48
CA LYS A 29 7.36 8.46 -14.15
C LYS A 29 6.08 7.70 -13.82
N PHE A 30 5.71 7.68 -12.54
CA PHE A 30 4.57 6.94 -12.04
C PHE A 30 4.02 7.56 -10.74
N LEU A 31 2.81 7.16 -10.38
CA LEU A 31 2.16 7.48 -9.11
C LEU A 31 1.75 6.18 -8.41
N ILE A 32 2.10 6.06 -7.13
CA ILE A 32 1.62 4.99 -6.25
C ILE A 32 0.49 5.55 -5.40
N LEU A 33 -0.66 4.89 -5.41
CA LEU A 33 -1.74 5.11 -4.46
C LEU A 33 -1.86 3.84 -3.60
N SER A 34 -1.82 3.99 -2.29
CA SER A 34 -1.87 2.83 -1.39
C SER A 34 -2.55 3.13 -0.06
N SER A 35 -2.99 2.06 0.60
CA SER A 35 -3.35 2.11 2.03
C SER A 35 -2.09 2.18 2.91
N ASP A 36 -2.29 2.55 4.17
CA ASP A 36 -1.26 2.60 5.21
C ASP A 36 -0.59 1.25 5.47
N GLY A 37 -1.29 0.13 5.29
CA GLY A 37 -0.73 -1.22 5.41
C GLY A 37 0.55 -1.47 4.59
N LEU A 38 0.75 -0.77 3.45
CA LEU A 38 2.02 -0.83 2.71
C LEU A 38 3.17 -0.22 3.53
N TYR A 39 2.92 0.94 4.12
CA TYR A 39 3.94 1.77 4.77
C TYR A 39 4.25 1.34 6.21
N GLU A 40 3.57 0.32 6.73
CA GLU A 40 4.01 -0.42 7.91
C GLU A 40 5.33 -1.19 7.66
N TYR A 41 5.63 -1.50 6.39
CA TYR A 41 6.78 -2.32 5.99
C TYR A 41 7.73 -1.61 5.01
N PHE A 42 7.33 -0.44 4.52
CA PHE A 42 8.06 0.37 3.55
C PHE A 42 8.14 1.83 3.97
N SER A 43 9.30 2.43 3.76
CA SER A 43 9.40 3.87 3.57
C SER A 43 8.94 4.27 2.16
N ASN A 44 8.59 5.55 1.98
CA ASN A 44 8.27 6.10 0.66
C ASN A 44 9.40 5.86 -0.36
N GLN A 45 10.66 6.00 0.08
CA GLN A 45 11.82 5.81 -0.78
C GLN A 45 12.01 4.35 -1.20
N GLU A 46 11.82 3.40 -0.28
CA GLU A 46 11.90 1.96 -0.61
C GLU A 46 10.78 1.56 -1.58
N ALA A 47 9.55 2.05 -1.38
CA ALA A 47 8.45 1.75 -2.29
C ALA A 47 8.71 2.25 -3.72
N ILE A 48 9.26 3.47 -3.85
CA ILE A 48 9.67 4.03 -5.15
C ILE A 48 10.80 3.20 -5.76
N PHE A 49 11.83 2.86 -4.96
CA PHE A 49 12.98 2.08 -5.43
C PHE A 49 12.57 0.70 -5.93
N GLU A 50 11.68 0.00 -5.23
CA GLU A 50 11.23 -1.32 -5.68
C GLU A 50 10.40 -1.27 -6.94
N VAL A 51 9.48 -0.30 -7.07
CA VAL A 51 8.72 -0.14 -8.31
C VAL A 51 9.65 0.17 -9.49
N GLU A 52 10.61 1.08 -9.31
CA GLU A 52 11.55 1.44 -10.38
C GLU A 52 12.45 0.26 -10.77
N SER A 53 12.98 -0.46 -9.78
CA SER A 53 13.84 -1.64 -10.00
C SER A 53 13.06 -2.78 -10.68
N PHE A 54 11.84 -3.04 -10.23
CA PHE A 54 10.99 -4.09 -10.78
C PHE A 54 10.55 -3.81 -12.21
N ILE A 55 10.10 -2.59 -12.53
CA ILE A 55 9.71 -2.22 -13.90
C ILE A 55 10.91 -2.33 -14.85
N SER A 56 12.11 -1.95 -14.40
CA SER A 56 13.34 -2.07 -15.19
C SER A 56 13.71 -3.54 -15.47
N ALA A 57 13.60 -4.41 -14.47
CA ALA A 57 13.93 -5.84 -14.60
C ALA A 57 12.84 -6.64 -15.32
N PHE A 58 11.57 -6.30 -15.14
CA PHE A 58 10.40 -7.01 -15.63
C PHE A 58 9.37 -6.05 -16.27
N PRO A 59 9.61 -5.57 -17.51
CA PRO A 59 8.78 -4.54 -18.15
C PRO A 59 7.29 -4.92 -18.34
N GLU A 60 6.98 -6.22 -18.38
CA GLU A 60 5.63 -6.76 -18.53
C GLU A 60 5.04 -7.29 -17.21
N GLY A 61 5.75 -7.09 -16.09
CA GLY A 61 5.29 -7.47 -14.76
C GLY A 61 4.29 -6.49 -14.17
N ASP A 62 3.64 -6.90 -13.07
CA ASP A 62 2.75 -6.05 -12.27
C ASP A 62 3.50 -5.52 -11.03
N PRO A 63 3.92 -4.25 -11.02
CA PRO A 63 4.64 -3.68 -9.88
C PRO A 63 3.78 -3.57 -8.61
N ALA A 64 2.44 -3.47 -8.73
CA ALA A 64 1.57 -3.42 -7.57
C ALA A 64 1.51 -4.78 -6.87
N GLN A 65 1.40 -5.87 -7.64
CA GLN A 65 1.48 -7.23 -7.09
C GLN A 65 2.85 -7.51 -6.47
N HIS A 66 3.93 -7.03 -7.10
CA HIS A 66 5.27 -7.16 -6.54
C HIS A 66 5.39 -6.50 -5.15
N LEU A 67 4.89 -5.27 -4.99
CA LEU A 67 4.88 -4.60 -3.69
C LEU A 67 4.10 -5.39 -2.63
N ILE A 68 2.93 -5.94 -2.99
CA ILE A 68 2.13 -6.76 -2.07
C ILE A 68 2.91 -8.02 -1.64
N GLN A 69 3.55 -8.72 -2.58
CA GLN A 69 4.36 -9.90 -2.28
C GLN A 69 5.51 -9.56 -1.32
N GLU A 70 6.19 -8.44 -1.57
CA GLU A 70 7.30 -7.99 -0.72
C GLU A 70 6.84 -7.60 0.69
N VAL A 71 5.67 -6.96 0.83
CA VAL A 71 5.07 -6.73 2.17
C VAL A 71 4.81 -8.05 2.89
N LEU A 72 4.20 -9.03 2.21
CA LEU A 72 3.88 -10.32 2.80
C LEU A 72 5.13 -11.10 3.20
N LEU A 73 6.21 -11.03 2.40
CA LEU A 73 7.51 -11.59 2.74
C LEU A 73 8.12 -10.90 3.98
N ARG A 74 8.10 -9.56 4.03
CA ARG A 74 8.56 -8.80 5.20
C ARG A 74 7.73 -9.10 6.45
N ALA A 75 6.42 -9.25 6.31
CA ALA A 75 5.53 -9.67 7.39
C ALA A 75 5.89 -11.08 7.88
N ALA A 76 6.03 -12.05 6.98
CA ALA A 76 6.40 -13.41 7.35
C ALA A 76 7.74 -13.45 8.13
N ASN A 77 8.76 -12.74 7.62
CA ASN A 77 10.05 -12.58 8.27
C ASN A 77 9.95 -11.92 9.66
N LYS A 78 9.14 -10.87 9.81
CA LYS A 78 8.92 -10.16 11.08
C LYS A 78 8.35 -11.09 12.17
N TYR A 79 7.52 -12.06 11.78
CA TYR A 79 6.92 -13.02 12.70
C TYR A 79 7.61 -14.40 12.71
N GLY A 80 8.74 -14.53 12.00
CA GLY A 80 9.55 -15.75 11.99
C GLY A 80 8.85 -16.96 11.36
N MET A 81 8.01 -16.74 10.34
CA MET A 81 7.27 -17.78 9.63
C MET A 81 7.62 -17.80 8.14
N ASP A 82 7.28 -18.90 7.47
CA ASP A 82 7.36 -18.96 6.01
C ASP A 82 6.24 -18.14 5.34
N PHE A 83 6.49 -17.69 4.11
CA PHE A 83 5.50 -16.98 3.31
C PHE A 83 4.20 -17.78 3.13
N HIS A 84 4.29 -19.09 2.88
CA HIS A 84 3.12 -19.93 2.69
C HIS A 84 2.33 -20.11 3.98
N GLU A 85 3.04 -20.23 5.12
CA GLU A 85 2.40 -20.28 6.44
C GLU A 85 1.58 -19.02 6.71
N LEU A 86 2.11 -17.83 6.34
CA LEU A 86 1.38 -16.57 6.46
C LEU A 86 0.12 -16.51 5.59
N LEU A 87 0.19 -17.01 4.35
CA LEU A 87 -0.97 -17.03 3.44
C LEU A 87 -2.10 -17.96 3.90
N GLU A 88 -1.76 -19.06 4.56
CA GLU A 88 -2.72 -20.04 5.08
C GLU A 88 -3.47 -19.56 6.34
N ILE A 89 -3.04 -18.45 6.96
CA ILE A 89 -3.69 -17.89 8.14
C ILE A 89 -5.16 -17.54 7.82
N PRO A 90 -6.14 -17.99 8.62
CA PRO A 90 -7.54 -17.67 8.40
C PRO A 90 -7.81 -16.17 8.48
N GLN A 91 -8.76 -15.67 7.68
CA GLN A 91 -9.07 -14.24 7.53
C GLN A 91 -9.32 -13.49 8.86
N GLY A 92 -9.85 -14.18 9.89
CA GLY A 92 -10.07 -13.59 11.22
C GLY A 92 -8.79 -13.32 12.04
N ASP A 93 -7.70 -14.01 11.73
CA ASP A 93 -6.44 -13.90 12.47
C ASP A 93 -5.35 -13.14 11.69
N ARG A 94 -5.54 -12.90 10.38
CA ARG A 94 -4.57 -12.21 9.50
C ARG A 94 -4.15 -10.82 10.01
N ARG A 95 -5.09 -10.05 10.57
CA ARG A 95 -4.83 -8.72 11.15
C ARG A 95 -3.81 -8.71 12.30
N ARG A 96 -3.45 -9.87 12.86
CA ARG A 96 -2.37 -9.98 13.86
C ARG A 96 -0.98 -9.87 13.22
N TYR A 97 -0.88 -10.06 11.90
CA TYR A 97 0.36 -10.20 11.15
C TYR A 97 0.61 -9.07 10.17
N HIS A 98 -0.44 -8.56 9.52
CA HIS A 98 -0.39 -7.37 8.66
C HIS A 98 -1.80 -6.77 8.51
N ASP A 99 -1.92 -5.49 8.17
CA ASP A 99 -3.21 -4.85 7.86
C ASP A 99 -3.68 -5.13 6.42
N ASP A 100 -4.87 -4.65 6.07
CA ASP A 100 -5.39 -4.68 4.71
C ASP A 100 -4.53 -3.81 3.77
N ILE A 101 -3.94 -4.43 2.74
CA ILE A 101 -3.03 -3.75 1.80
C ILE A 101 -3.75 -3.55 0.46
N SER A 102 -3.77 -2.31 -0.02
CA SER A 102 -4.23 -1.96 -1.37
C SER A 102 -3.19 -1.10 -2.04
N VAL A 103 -2.84 -1.41 -3.29
CA VAL A 103 -1.82 -0.69 -4.06
C VAL A 103 -2.29 -0.52 -5.51
N ILE A 104 -2.19 0.70 -6.03
CA ILE A 104 -2.41 1.04 -7.44
C ILE A 104 -1.16 1.74 -7.93
N VAL A 105 -0.59 1.26 -9.04
CA VAL A 105 0.55 1.91 -9.70
C VAL A 105 0.10 2.43 -11.05
N ILE A 106 0.19 3.73 -11.25
CA ILE A 106 -0.19 4.44 -12.47
C ILE A 106 1.10 4.88 -13.16
N SER A 107 1.45 4.33 -14.32
CA SER A 107 2.51 4.89 -15.16
C SER A 107 2.00 6.15 -15.88
N LEU A 108 2.79 7.20 -15.74
CA LEU A 108 2.55 8.49 -16.40
C LEU A 108 3.18 8.55 -17.79
N GLU A 109 3.87 7.47 -18.18
CA GLU A 109 4.34 7.22 -19.55
C GLU A 109 3.26 6.56 -20.43
N GLY A 110 2.07 6.26 -19.88
CA GLY A 110 0.88 5.82 -20.62
C GLY A 110 0.33 4.42 -20.31
N ARG A 111 0.71 3.78 -19.19
CA ARG A 111 0.17 2.47 -18.75
C ARG A 111 -0.46 2.56 -17.34
N ILE A 112 -1.55 1.86 -17.04
CA ILE A 112 -2.16 1.81 -15.69
C ILE A 112 -2.27 0.35 -15.24
N TRP A 113 -1.74 0.02 -14.06
CA TRP A 113 -1.87 -1.30 -13.44
C TRP A 113 -2.76 -1.22 -12.19
N ARG A 114 -3.54 -2.27 -11.94
CA ARG A 114 -4.41 -2.41 -10.77
C ARG A 114 -4.19 -3.78 -10.17
N SER A 115 -3.91 -3.87 -8.87
CA SER A 115 -3.88 -5.17 -8.21
C SER A 115 -5.30 -5.74 -8.15
N SER A 116 -5.44 -7.02 -8.51
CA SER A 116 -6.59 -7.83 -8.13
C SER A 116 -6.40 -8.35 -6.71
N MET A 117 -7.45 -8.22 -5.89
CA MET A 117 -7.58 -8.88 -4.58
C MET A 117 -7.58 -10.39 -4.73
#